data_AF-A0A183TSA5-F1
#
_entry.id   AF-A0A183TSA5-F1
#
_cell.length_a   1.000
_cell.length_b   1.000
_cell.length_c   1.000
_cell.angle_alpha   90.00
_cell.angle_beta   90.00
_cell.angle_gamma   90.00
#
_symmetry.space_group_name_H-M   'P 1'
#
loop_
_entity.id
_entity.type
_entity.pdbx_description
1 polymer ?
#
loop_
_entity_poly.entity_id
_entity_poly.type
_entity_poly.pdbx_seq_one_letter_code
_entity_poly.pdbx_strand_id
1 'polypeptide(L)'
;NILFSPASIYSAFSFLLAGTAGETKEEIEKALHVTHDEDKKKLHKAIANDLDRLTASTAETKFCMANNLFLDKDFPIKSPYLSLVSMVYSVTPALLTFSDSEKFRAYINQWVENKTEKKIAEIFPAGALND
;
A
#
# COMPACT_ATOMS: atom_id res chain seq x y z
N ASN A 1 -13.22 19.64 -11.20
CA ASN A 1 -13.75 18.55 -10.33
C ASN A 1 -12.59 17.87 -9.64
N ILE A 2 -12.74 17.51 -8.36
CA ILE A 2 -11.71 16.81 -7.56
C ILE A 2 -12.35 15.54 -7.00
N LEU A 3 -11.63 14.42 -7.07
CA LEU A 3 -12.03 13.13 -6.51
C LEU A 3 -10.79 12.47 -5.89
N PHE A 4 -10.91 11.94 -4.68
CA PHE A 4 -9.86 11.17 -4.02
C PHE A 4 -10.47 10.13 -3.08
N SER A 5 -9.68 9.12 -2.71
CA SER A 5 -10.08 8.05 -1.80
C SER A 5 -9.31 8.15 -0.48
N PRO A 6 -9.94 8.65 0.60
CA PRO A 6 -9.34 8.65 1.93
C PRO A 6 -8.89 7.25 2.38
N ALA A 7 -9.67 6.21 2.05
CA ALA A 7 -9.35 4.82 2.40
C ALA A 7 -8.07 4.32 1.71
N SER A 8 -7.84 4.69 0.44
CA SER A 8 -6.62 4.31 -0.28
C SER A 8 -5.39 4.99 0.33
N ILE A 9 -5.48 6.29 0.65
CA ILE A 9 -4.40 7.04 1.32
C ILE A 9 -4.12 6.43 2.70
N TYR A 10 -5.16 6.19 3.50
CA TYR A 10 -5.04 5.59 4.82
C TYR A 10 -4.35 4.21 4.76
N SER A 11 -4.72 3.37 3.79
CA SER A 11 -4.08 2.07 3.57
C SER A 11 -2.60 2.20 3.18
N ALA A 12 -2.25 3.11 2.26
CA ALA A 12 -0.86 3.31 1.86
C ALA A 12 0.03 3.75 3.04
N PHE A 13 -0.43 4.71 3.83
CA PHE A 13 0.29 5.14 5.04
C PHE A 13 0.30 4.09 6.15
N SER A 14 -0.69 3.21 6.22
CA SER A 14 -0.69 2.08 7.16
C SER A 14 0.43 1.09 6.86
N PHE A 15 0.77 0.87 5.59
CA PHE A 15 1.92 0.06 5.20
C PHE A 15 3.23 0.74 5.61
N LEU A 16 3.33 2.06 5.40
CA LEU A 16 4.49 2.85 5.84
C LEU A 16 4.65 2.81 7.36
N LEU A 17 3.56 2.95 8.11
CA LEU A 17 3.57 2.89 9.57
C LEU A 17 4.19 1.58 10.09
N ALA A 18 3.92 0.46 9.42
CA ALA A 18 4.49 -0.84 9.79
C ALA A 18 6.02 -0.90 9.68
N GLY A 19 6.60 -0.11 8.78
CA GLY A 19 8.03 -0.05 8.49
C GLY A 19 8.79 1.07 9.21
N THR A 20 8.09 2.00 9.85
CA THR A 20 8.70 3.21 10.45
C THR A 20 8.97 3.07 11.95
N ALA A 21 9.80 3.96 12.48
CA ALA A 21 10.18 4.07 13.88
C ALA A 21 10.56 5.52 14.23
N GLY A 22 10.67 5.84 15.53
CA GLY A 22 11.02 7.17 16.00
C GLY A 22 10.04 8.25 15.55
N GLU A 23 10.54 9.45 15.29
CA GLU A 23 9.74 10.62 14.91
C GLU A 23 8.85 10.36 13.68
N THR A 24 9.36 9.68 12.64
CA THR A 24 8.56 9.35 11.44
C THR A 24 7.34 8.49 11.77
N LYS A 25 7.47 7.54 12.72
CA LYS A 25 6.33 6.73 13.18
C LYS A 25 5.30 7.63 13.86
N GLU A 26 5.74 8.48 14.79
CA GLU A 26 4.87 9.36 15.58
C GLU A 26 4.10 10.34 14.69
N GLU A 27 4.75 10.91 13.68
CA GLU A 27 4.11 11.80 12.71
C GLU A 27 3.03 11.08 11.89
N ILE A 28 3.29 9.85 11.45
CA ILE A 28 2.30 9.05 10.71
C ILE A 28 1.13 8.66 11.62
N GLU A 29 1.39 8.20 12.85
CA GLU A 29 0.32 7.88 13.83
C GLU A 29 -0.58 9.09 14.08
N LYS A 30 0.03 10.27 14.27
CA LYS A 30 -0.70 11.52 14.45
C LYS A 30 -1.52 11.90 13.22
N ALA A 31 -0.94 11.83 12.02
CA ALA A 31 -1.62 12.18 10.78
C ALA A 31 -2.79 11.24 10.46
N LEU A 32 -2.67 9.96 10.82
CA LEU A 32 -3.72 8.96 10.65
C LEU A 32 -4.72 8.90 11.81
N HIS A 33 -4.51 9.68 12.87
CA HIS A 33 -5.28 9.61 14.11
C HIS A 33 -5.32 8.20 14.73
N VAL A 34 -4.22 7.47 14.62
CA VAL A 34 -4.06 6.12 15.17
C VAL A 34 -3.53 6.23 16.60
N THR A 35 -4.23 5.62 17.54
CA THR A 35 -3.75 5.52 18.92
C THR A 35 -2.54 4.60 18.97
N HIS A 36 -1.44 5.10 19.53
CA HIS A 36 -0.24 4.32 19.75
C HIS A 36 -0.53 3.04 20.55
N ASP A 37 0.00 1.91 20.09
CA ASP A 37 0.01 0.64 20.80
C ASP A 37 1.41 0.01 20.64
N GLU A 38 1.98 -0.41 21.77
CA GLU A 38 3.30 -1.07 21.82
C GLU A 38 3.27 -2.42 21.09
N ASP A 39 2.12 -3.11 21.09
CA ASP A 39 1.92 -4.30 20.28
C ASP A 39 1.59 -3.91 18.83
N LYS A 40 2.65 -3.78 18.02
CA LYS A 40 2.54 -3.52 16.58
C LYS A 40 1.57 -4.48 15.88
N LYS A 41 1.56 -5.78 16.22
CA LYS A 41 0.67 -6.73 15.53
C LYS A 41 -0.78 -6.46 15.84
N LYS A 42 -1.09 -6.16 17.10
CA LYS A 42 -2.44 -5.78 17.53
C LYS A 42 -2.89 -4.47 16.87
N LEU A 43 -2.02 -3.47 16.84
CA LEU A 43 -2.26 -2.19 16.17
C LEU A 43 -2.63 -2.39 14.70
N HIS A 44 -1.75 -3.04 13.94
CA HIS A 44 -1.97 -3.22 12.50
C HIS A 44 -3.17 -4.11 12.21
N LYS A 45 -3.51 -5.09 13.06
CA LYS A 45 -4.74 -5.87 12.93
C LYS A 45 -5.99 -5.02 13.10
N ALA A 46 -6.01 -4.09 14.06
CA ALA A 46 -7.13 -3.18 14.22
C ALA A 46 -7.31 -2.30 12.97
N ILE A 47 -6.20 -1.74 12.46
CA ILE A 47 -6.18 -0.95 11.23
C ILE A 47 -6.68 -1.76 10.03
N ALA A 48 -6.23 -3.01 9.87
CA ALA A 48 -6.66 -3.89 8.80
C ALA A 48 -8.16 -4.20 8.87
N ASN A 49 -8.70 -4.47 10.07
CA ASN A 49 -10.14 -4.68 10.25
C ASN A 49 -10.95 -3.45 9.86
N ASP A 50 -10.48 -2.25 10.16
CA ASP A 50 -11.15 -1.01 9.75
C ASP A 50 -11.10 -0.82 8.24
N LEU A 51 -9.97 -1.12 7.59
CA LEU A 51 -9.84 -1.12 6.15
C LEU A 51 -10.78 -2.13 5.48
N ASP A 52 -10.86 -3.37 5.99
CA ASP A 52 -11.75 -4.40 5.47
C ASP A 52 -13.21 -3.97 5.54
N ARG A 53 -13.62 -3.34 6.65
CA ARG A 53 -14.97 -2.78 6.81
C ARG A 53 -15.25 -1.64 5.84
N LEU A 54 -14.28 -0.76 5.62
CA LEU A 54 -14.41 0.38 4.70
C LEU A 54 -14.42 -0.03 3.23
N THR A 55 -13.78 -1.15 2.90
CA THR A 55 -13.54 -1.60 1.52
C THR A 55 -14.32 -2.88 1.16
N ALA A 56 -15.25 -3.29 2.02
CA ALA A 56 -16.13 -4.43 1.77
C ALA A 56 -17.02 -4.18 0.55
N SER A 57 -17.06 -5.17 -0.35
CA SER A 57 -18.05 -5.19 -1.43
C SER A 57 -19.43 -5.57 -0.89
N THR A 58 -20.49 -5.05 -1.50
CA THR A 58 -21.88 -5.42 -1.23
C THR A 58 -22.46 -6.20 -2.41
N ALA A 59 -23.71 -6.66 -2.30
CA ALA A 59 -24.40 -7.29 -3.42
C ALA A 59 -24.56 -6.37 -4.64
N GLU A 60 -24.61 -5.06 -4.41
CA GLU A 60 -24.89 -4.04 -5.44
C GLU A 60 -23.63 -3.31 -5.88
N THR A 61 -22.58 -3.30 -5.06
CA THR A 61 -21.36 -2.53 -5.30
C THR A 61 -20.12 -3.40 -5.16
N LYS A 62 -19.29 -3.41 -6.21
CA LYS A 62 -17.97 -4.01 -6.18
C LYS A 62 -16.92 -2.96 -5.82
N PHE A 63 -16.13 -3.24 -4.79
CA PHE A 63 -14.98 -2.43 -4.40
C PHE A 63 -13.69 -3.15 -4.77
N CYS A 64 -12.83 -2.50 -5.55
CA CYS A 64 -11.52 -3.01 -5.93
C CYS A 64 -10.44 -2.05 -5.43
N MET A 65 -9.48 -2.56 -4.64
CA MET A 65 -8.34 -1.79 -4.16
C MET A 65 -7.05 -2.29 -4.81
N ALA A 66 -6.27 -1.39 -5.39
CA ALA A 66 -4.99 -1.67 -6.04
C ALA A 66 -3.85 -0.98 -5.28
N ASN A 67 -3.72 -1.29 -3.99
CA ASN A 67 -2.62 -0.80 -3.14
C ASN A 67 -1.57 -1.90 -2.98
N ASN A 68 -0.30 -1.59 -3.23
CA ASN A 68 0.80 -2.54 -3.06
C ASN A 68 2.12 -1.82 -2.72
N LEU A 69 3.09 -2.58 -2.25
CA LEU A 69 4.48 -2.18 -2.07
C LEU A 69 5.30 -2.73 -3.24
N PHE A 70 5.92 -1.84 -4.01
CA PHE A 70 6.89 -2.19 -5.04
C PHE A 70 8.27 -1.81 -4.50
N LEU A 71 9.09 -2.81 -4.17
CA LEU A 71 10.32 -2.64 -3.42
C LEU A 71 11.50 -3.11 -4.26
N ASP A 72 12.66 -2.47 -4.08
CA ASP A 72 13.88 -2.89 -4.75
C ASP A 72 14.34 -4.22 -4.15
N LYS A 73 14.54 -5.22 -5.02
CA LYS A 73 15.05 -6.53 -4.61
C LYS A 73 16.45 -6.44 -3.99
N ASP A 74 17.23 -5.43 -4.37
CA ASP A 74 18.62 -5.26 -3.93
C ASP A 74 18.72 -4.46 -2.62
N PHE A 75 17.62 -3.85 -2.18
CA PHE A 75 17.56 -3.18 -0.89
C PHE A 75 17.27 -4.18 0.25
N PRO A 76 18.04 -4.17 1.36
CA PRO A 76 17.90 -5.13 2.44
C PRO A 76 16.67 -4.85 3.32
N ILE A 77 15.48 -5.22 2.84
CA ILE A 77 14.23 -5.11 3.61
C ILE A 77 14.21 -6.14 4.74
N LYS A 78 13.84 -5.69 5.94
CA LYS A 78 13.72 -6.57 7.12
C LYS A 78 12.57 -7.57 6.95
N SER A 79 12.87 -8.86 7.05
CA SER A 79 11.87 -9.95 6.98
C SER A 79 10.66 -9.79 7.94
N PRO A 80 10.84 -9.31 9.19
CA PRO A 80 9.70 -9.04 10.08
C PRO A 80 8.68 -8.04 9.52
N TYR A 81 9.14 -7.03 8.76
CA TYR A 81 8.26 -6.05 8.12
C TYR A 81 7.45 -6.71 6.99
N LEU A 82 8.12 -7.42 6.08
CA LEU A 82 7.47 -8.16 4.98
C LEU A 82 6.42 -9.14 5.49
N SER A 83 6.75 -9.85 6.58
CA SER A 83 5.85 -10.80 7.23
C SER A 83 4.62 -10.12 7.83
N LEU A 84 4.82 -8.98 8.51
CA LEU A 84 3.73 -8.21 9.10
C LEU A 84 2.77 -7.69 8.03
N VAL A 85 3.28 -7.03 6.98
CA VAL A 85 2.42 -6.45 5.94
C VAL A 85 1.68 -7.53 5.15
N SER A 86 2.35 -8.65 4.86
CA SER A 86 1.71 -9.75 4.12
C SER A 86 0.64 -10.45 4.94
N MET A 87 0.90 -10.69 6.23
CA MET A 87 -0.05 -11.38 7.11
C MET A 87 -1.25 -10.52 7.49
N VAL A 88 -1.02 -9.23 7.74
CA VAL A 88 -2.06 -8.35 8.31
C VAL A 88 -2.86 -7.65 7.24
N TYR A 89 -2.22 -7.19 6.16
CA TYR A 89 -2.90 -6.46 5.10
C TYR A 89 -3.18 -7.29 3.85
N SER A 90 -2.82 -8.58 3.84
CA SER A 90 -2.98 -9.46 2.69
C SER A 90 -2.35 -8.91 1.39
N VAL A 91 -1.29 -8.11 1.55
CA VAL A 91 -0.51 -7.51 0.45
C VAL A 91 0.69 -8.42 0.18
N THR A 92 0.96 -8.72 -1.08
CA THR A 92 2.21 -9.38 -1.47
C THR A 92 3.14 -8.36 -2.11
N PRO A 93 4.17 -7.87 -1.40
CA PRO A 93 5.12 -6.91 -1.95
C PRO A 93 5.76 -7.47 -3.22
N ALA A 94 5.83 -6.65 -4.25
CA ALA A 94 6.55 -6.97 -5.47
C ALA A 94 8.02 -6.57 -5.30
N LEU A 95 8.92 -7.55 -5.30
CA LEU A 95 10.36 -7.31 -5.31
C LEU A 95 10.84 -7.25 -6.76
N LEU A 96 11.30 -6.08 -7.20
CA LEU A 96 11.65 -5.81 -8.60
C LEU A 96 13.02 -5.16 -8.67
N THR A 97 13.73 -5.36 -9.78
CA THR A 97 14.98 -4.64 -10.06
C THR A 97 14.64 -3.26 -10.61
N PHE A 98 15.15 -2.19 -10.01
CA PHE A 98 14.91 -0.81 -10.47
C PHE A 98 15.78 -0.38 -11.66
N SER A 99 16.60 -1.27 -12.22
CA SER A 99 17.56 -0.96 -13.29
C SER A 99 16.94 -0.56 -14.65
N ASP A 100 15.61 -0.57 -14.77
CA ASP A 100 14.88 -0.17 -15.97
C ASP A 100 13.54 0.44 -15.54
N SER A 101 13.54 1.76 -15.34
CA SER A 101 12.40 2.54 -14.87
C SER A 101 11.16 2.37 -15.76
N GLU A 102 11.32 2.25 -17.08
CA GLU A 102 10.18 2.06 -18.00
C GLU A 102 9.59 0.65 -17.92
N LYS A 103 10.41 -0.41 -17.80
CA LYS A 103 9.87 -1.75 -17.51
C LYS A 103 9.13 -1.80 -16.19
N PHE A 104 9.67 -1.14 -15.17
CA PHE A 104 9.06 -1.08 -13.84
C PHE A 104 7.73 -0.31 -13.88
N ARG A 105 7.70 0.84 -14.56
CA ARG A 105 6.47 1.61 -14.81
C ARG A 105 5.41 0.78 -15.52
N ALA A 106 5.78 0.10 -16.60
CA ALA A 106 4.87 -0.75 -17.37
C ALA A 106 4.29 -1.89 -16.51
N TYR A 107 5.13 -2.52 -15.67
CA TYR A 107 4.69 -3.53 -14.72
C TYR A 107 3.66 -2.99 -13.72
N ILE A 108 3.93 -1.82 -13.11
CA ILE A 108 3.00 -1.22 -12.15
C ILE A 108 1.66 -0.88 -12.83
N ASN A 109 1.70 -0.23 -13.99
CA ASN A 109 0.48 0.11 -14.75
C ASN A 109 -0.33 -1.14 -15.08
N GLN A 110 0.31 -2.21 -15.59
CA GLN A 110 -0.38 -3.47 -15.88
C GLN A 110 -0.96 -4.13 -14.63
N TRP A 111 -0.24 -4.09 -13.50
CA TRP A 111 -0.74 -4.63 -12.24
C TRP A 111 -1.96 -3.84 -11.75
N VAL A 112 -1.91 -2.51 -11.78
CA VAL A 112 -3.03 -1.63 -11.39
C VAL A 112 -4.23 -1.83 -12.33
N GLU A 113 -4.01 -1.88 -13.63
CA GLU A 113 -5.06 -2.12 -14.63
C GLU A 113 -5.77 -3.44 -14.34
N ASN A 114 -5.03 -4.52 -14.12
CA ASN A 114 -5.61 -5.83 -13.80
C ASN A 114 -6.39 -5.82 -12.49
N LYS A 115 -5.86 -5.17 -11.43
CA LYS A 115 -6.52 -5.09 -10.12
C LYS A 115 -7.76 -4.21 -10.10
N THR A 116 -7.83 -3.24 -11.01
CA THR A 116 -8.95 -2.30 -11.12
C THR A 116 -9.94 -2.67 -12.23
N GLU A 117 -9.84 -3.88 -12.78
CA GLU A 117 -10.69 -4.35 -13.88
C GLU A 117 -10.67 -3.42 -15.09
N LYS A 118 -9.46 -2.95 -15.43
CA LYS A 118 -9.18 -2.04 -16.54
C LYS A 118 -9.76 -0.64 -16.41
N LYS A 119 -10.26 -0.28 -15.22
CA LYS A 119 -10.77 1.09 -14.97
C LYS A 119 -9.65 2.11 -14.82
N ILE A 120 -8.47 1.69 -14.38
CA ILE A 120 -7.28 2.54 -14.28
C ILE A 120 -6.17 1.89 -15.12
N ALA A 121 -6.07 2.31 -16.39
CA ALA A 121 -5.11 1.74 -17.33
C ALA A 121 -3.68 2.28 -17.14
N GLU A 122 -3.56 3.57 -16.78
CA GLU A 122 -2.27 4.22 -16.60
C GLU A 122 -2.32 5.07 -15.33
N ILE A 123 -1.61 4.63 -14.29
CA ILE A 123 -1.43 5.38 -13.05
C ILE A 123 -0.16 6.25 -13.10
N PHE A 124 0.88 5.76 -13.80
CA PHE A 124 2.13 6.49 -14.00
C PHE A 124 2.35 6.75 -15.50
N PRO A 125 2.33 8.02 -15.94
CA PRO A 125 2.65 8.38 -17.32
C PRO A 125 4.14 8.14 -17.63
N ALA A 126 4.48 8.09 -18.91
CA ALA A 126 5.88 7.96 -19.35
C ALA A 126 6.79 9.02 -18.70
N GLY A 127 7.96 8.59 -18.23
CA GLY A 127 8.89 9.47 -17.51
C GLY A 127 8.50 9.85 -16.08
N ALA A 128 7.41 9.31 -15.52
CA ALA A 128 7.03 9.55 -14.13
C ALA A 128 7.94 8.86 -13.11
N LEU A 129 8.62 7.79 -13.53
CA LEU A 129 9.60 7.06 -12.73
C LEU A 129 10.99 7.32 -13.32
N ASN A 130 11.96 7.54 -12.44
CA ASN A 130 13.37 7.72 -12.78
C ASN A 130 14.19 6.51 -12.31
N ASP A 131 15.41 6.42 -12.85
CA ASP A 131 16.43 5.45 -12.44
C ASP A 131 17.07 5.83 -11.10
#